data_AF-A0A2V5ZFI1-F1
#
_entry.id   AF-A0A2V5ZFI1-F1
#
_cell.length_a   1.000
_cell.length_b   1.000
_cell.length_c   1.000
_cell.angle_alpha   90.00
_cell.angle_beta   90.00
_cell.angle_gamma   90.00
#
_symmetry.space_group_name_H-M   'P 1'
#
loop_
_entity.id
_entity.type
_entity.pdbx_description
1 polymer ?
#
loop_
_entity_poly.entity_id
_entity_poly.type
_entity_poly.pdbx_seq_one_letter_code
_entity_poly.pdbx_strand_id
1 'polypeptide(L)'
;MGKASEAILALKPVSFHYKQQLDLDGIPQFGLVAEDVEKVNSDLVARDKDVKPYTVRYEAVNAMLLNEFLKEHRRVEKLEGTVAELSAALKEQASQLQKVSAQLQASRPGPQVVQNGH
;
A
#
# COMPACT_ATOMS: atom_id res chain seq x y z
N MET A 1 -11.40 6.03 14.26
CA MET A 1 -12.16 6.12 12.99
C MET A 1 -12.32 4.76 12.28
N GLY A 2 -11.69 3.67 12.75
CA GLY A 2 -12.07 2.30 12.38
C GLY A 2 -12.15 2.07 10.86
N LYS A 3 -13.17 1.34 10.40
CA LYS A 3 -13.43 1.13 8.97
C LYS A 3 -14.17 2.29 8.28
N ALA A 4 -14.69 3.26 9.04
CA ALA A 4 -15.50 4.34 8.47
C ALA A 4 -14.70 5.21 7.48
N SER A 5 -13.41 5.40 7.75
CA SER A 5 -12.50 6.14 6.88
C SER A 5 -12.04 5.38 5.64
N GLU A 6 -12.27 4.06 5.55
CA GLU A 6 -11.89 3.26 4.37
C GLU A 6 -12.73 3.62 3.14
N ALA A 7 -13.92 4.22 3.35
CA ALA A 7 -14.76 4.73 2.27
C ALA A 7 -14.01 5.72 1.36
N ILE A 8 -13.05 6.48 1.89
CA ILE A 8 -12.31 7.48 1.11
C ILE A 8 -11.41 6.84 0.04
N LEU A 9 -11.04 5.56 0.21
CA LEU A 9 -10.18 4.84 -0.73
C LEU A 9 -10.88 4.55 -2.06
N ALA A 10 -12.21 4.61 -2.09
CA ALA A 10 -13.00 4.45 -3.30
C ALA A 10 -13.31 5.80 -4.00
N LEU A 11 -12.92 6.93 -3.39
CA LEU A 11 -13.13 8.25 -3.99
C LEU A 11 -12.19 8.47 -5.17
N LYS A 12 -12.67 9.22 -6.17
CA LYS A 12 -11.93 9.49 -7.40
C LYS A 12 -11.67 10.99 -7.51
N PRO A 13 -10.43 11.46 -7.26
CA PRO A 13 -10.09 12.85 -7.46
C PRO A 13 -10.17 13.20 -8.95
N VAL A 14 -10.58 14.43 -9.23
CA VAL A 14 -10.66 15.00 -10.58
C VAL A 14 -9.87 16.29 -10.67
N SER A 15 -9.43 16.62 -11.88
CA SER A 15 -8.95 17.95 -12.23
C SER A 15 -10.04 18.69 -13.00
N PHE A 16 -10.30 19.95 -12.67
CA PHE A 16 -11.30 20.75 -13.35
C PHE A 16 -10.88 22.22 -13.43
N HIS A 17 -11.58 23.00 -14.25
CA HIS A 17 -11.42 24.45 -14.30
C HIS A 17 -12.74 25.08 -13.89
N TYR A 18 -12.67 26.20 -13.16
CA TYR A 18 -13.86 27.02 -12.99
C TYR A 18 -14.26 27.63 -14.33
N LYS A 19 -15.54 28.02 -14.44
CA LYS A 19 -16.00 28.79 -15.59
C LYS A 19 -15.19 30.08 -15.67
N GLN A 20 -14.86 30.54 -16.88
CA GLN A 20 -14.05 31.75 -17.10
C GLN A 20 -14.57 33.00 -16.34
N GLN A 21 -15.88 33.06 -16.07
CA GLN A 21 -16.50 34.15 -15.31
C GLN A 21 -16.07 34.20 -13.83
N LEU A 22 -15.61 33.07 -13.28
CA LEU A 22 -15.17 32.91 -11.89
C LEU A 22 -13.65 32.86 -11.78
N ASP A 23 -12.97 32.43 -12.84
CA ASP A 23 -11.52 32.32 -12.92
C ASP A 23 -11.05 32.67 -14.33
N LEU A 24 -10.55 33.90 -14.49
CA LEU A 24 -10.06 34.41 -15.77
C LEU A 24 -8.75 33.74 -16.19
N ASP A 25 -7.94 33.33 -15.22
CA ASP A 25 -6.63 32.72 -15.43
C ASP A 25 -6.76 31.22 -15.75
N GLY A 26 -7.94 30.64 -15.52
CA GLY A 26 -8.25 29.24 -15.83
C GLY A 26 -7.27 28.31 -15.13
N ILE A 27 -7.06 28.51 -13.83
CA ILE A 27 -6.10 27.74 -13.04
C ILE A 27 -6.66 26.33 -12.84
N PRO A 28 -5.91 25.26 -13.16
CA PRO A 28 -6.33 23.89 -12.89
C PRO A 28 -6.58 23.69 -11.39
N GLN A 29 -7.80 23.25 -11.07
CA GLN A 29 -8.23 22.90 -9.73
C GLN A 29 -8.23 21.38 -9.57
N PHE A 30 -8.08 20.94 -8.31
CA PHE A 30 -8.15 19.53 -7.94
C PHE A 30 -9.19 19.36 -6.85
N GLY A 31 -10.01 18.32 -6.96
CA GLY A 31 -11.05 18.09 -5.96
C GLY A 31 -11.85 16.83 -6.20
N LEU A 32 -13.01 16.79 -5.55
CA LEU A 32 -13.99 15.71 -5.63
C LEU A 32 -15.33 16.26 -6.09
N VAL A 33 -16.07 15.46 -6.86
CA VAL A 33 -17.43 15.77 -7.30
C VAL A 33 -18.42 15.31 -6.24
N ALA A 34 -19.26 16.21 -5.72
CA ALA A 34 -20.15 15.92 -4.59
C ALA A 34 -21.12 14.75 -4.87
N GLU A 35 -21.66 14.68 -6.09
CA GLU A 35 -22.55 13.60 -6.53
C GLU A 35 -21.84 12.24 -6.61
N ASP A 36 -20.55 12.22 -6.94
CA ASP A 36 -19.77 10.99 -6.97
C ASP A 36 -19.34 10.57 -5.56
N VAL A 37 -19.02 11.53 -4.69
CA VAL A 37 -18.78 11.27 -3.27
C VAL A 37 -20.03 10.73 -2.60
N GLU A 38 -21.22 11.27 -2.90
CA GLU A 38 -22.48 10.80 -2.29
C GLU A 38 -22.75 9.32 -2.59
N LYS A 39 -22.45 8.86 -3.81
CA LYS A 39 -22.59 7.44 -4.20
C LYS A 39 -21.68 6.51 -3.38
N VAL A 40 -20.53 7.01 -2.92
CA VAL A 40 -19.57 6.26 -2.12
C VAL A 40 -19.90 6.34 -0.64
N ASN A 41 -20.12 7.56 -0.14
CA ASN A 41 -20.49 7.83 1.26
C ASN A 41 -21.23 9.16 1.36
N SER A 42 -22.55 9.09 1.56
CA SER A 42 -23.42 10.26 1.69
C SER A 42 -23.09 11.15 2.88
N ASP A 43 -22.46 10.61 3.93
CA ASP A 43 -22.12 11.39 5.14
C ASP A 43 -20.98 12.38 4.88
N LEU A 44 -20.27 12.24 3.74
CA LEU A 44 -19.19 13.12 3.32
C LEU A 44 -19.66 14.29 2.45
N VAL A 45 -20.97 14.45 2.29
CA VAL A 45 -21.57 15.49 1.45
C VAL A 45 -22.53 16.33 2.27
N ALA A 46 -22.43 17.66 2.14
CA ALA A 46 -23.45 18.58 2.62
C ALA A 46 -24.49 18.81 1.52
N ARG A 47 -25.76 18.82 1.92
CA ARG A 47 -26.90 19.01 1.01
C ARG A 47 -27.48 20.41 1.13
N ASP A 48 -28.04 20.91 0.03
CA ASP A 48 -28.75 22.19 0.00
C ASP A 48 -30.20 22.06 0.55
N LYS A 49 -30.99 23.13 0.38
CA LYS A 49 -32.39 23.20 0.81
C LYS A 49 -33.31 22.21 0.07
N ASP A 50 -32.91 21.77 -1.12
CA ASP A 50 -33.64 20.80 -1.94
C ASP A 50 -33.12 19.36 -1.70
N VAL A 51 -32.28 19.16 -0.67
CA VAL A 51 -31.67 17.88 -0.30
C VAL A 51 -30.75 17.34 -1.40
N LYS A 52 -30.24 18.21 -2.29
CA LYS A 52 -29.30 17.82 -3.34
C LYS A 52 -27.85 17.94 -2.84
N PRO A 53 -26.93 17.06 -3.28
CA PRO A 53 -25.49 17.25 -3.08
C PRO A 53 -25.05 18.65 -3.47
N TYR A 54 -24.49 19.40 -2.52
CA TYR A 54 -24.06 20.78 -2.76
C TYR A 54 -22.55 20.93 -2.64
N THR A 55 -21.95 20.33 -1.62
CA THR A 55 -20.49 20.40 -1.43
C THR A 55 -19.98 19.19 -0.67
N VAL A 56 -18.71 18.87 -0.90
CA VAL A 56 -17.99 17.84 -0.14
C VAL A 56 -17.56 18.40 1.21
N ARG A 57 -17.73 17.61 2.27
CA ARG A 57 -17.27 17.93 3.62
C ARG A 57 -15.77 17.69 3.74
N TYR A 58 -14.97 18.59 3.17
CA TYR A 58 -13.52 18.41 3.08
C TYR A 58 -12.82 18.28 4.43
N GLU A 59 -13.32 18.88 5.52
CA GLU A 59 -12.70 18.65 6.84
C GLU A 59 -12.84 17.19 7.30
N ALA A 60 -13.99 16.56 7.02
CA ALA A 60 -14.21 15.16 7.34
C ALA A 60 -13.35 14.25 6.45
N VAL A 61 -13.28 14.54 5.15
CA VAL A 61 -12.40 13.82 4.21
C VAL A 61 -10.94 13.90 4.66
N ASN A 62 -10.45 15.09 5.02
CA ASN A 62 -9.07 15.30 5.45
C ASN A 62 -8.74 14.56 6.75
N ALA A 63 -9.66 14.56 7.73
CA ALA A 63 -9.48 13.77 8.96
C ALA A 63 -9.44 12.26 8.67
N MET A 64 -10.28 11.77 7.74
CA MET A 64 -10.27 10.38 7.30
C MET A 64 -8.99 10.03 6.55
N LEU A 65 -8.49 10.93 5.68
CA LEU A 65 -7.22 10.77 4.97
C LEU A 65 -6.05 10.62 5.94
N LEU A 66 -5.99 11.44 6.99
CA LEU A 66 -4.96 11.30 8.03
C LEU A 66 -5.04 9.93 8.72
N ASN A 67 -6.24 9.43 9.01
CA ASN A 67 -6.40 8.12 9.63
C ASN A 67 -5.93 6.98 8.70
N GLU A 68 -6.28 7.00 7.41
CA GLU A 68 -5.81 5.99 6.46
C GLU A 68 -4.30 6.09 6.23
N PHE A 69 -3.74 7.29 6.15
CA PHE A 69 -2.29 7.49 6.09
C PHE A 69 -1.58 6.86 7.30
N LEU A 70 -2.07 7.09 8.52
CA LEU A 70 -1.49 6.50 9.74
C LEU A 70 -1.68 4.98 9.83
N LYS A 71 -2.71 4.41 9.18
CA LYS A 71 -2.86 2.94 9.06
C LYS A 71 -1.81 2.38 8.10
N GLU A 72 -1.68 2.96 6.91
CA GLU A 72 -0.71 2.50 5.92
C GLU A 72 0.73 2.70 6.42
N HIS A 73 1.04 3.79 7.13
CA HIS A 73 2.35 4.00 7.74
C HIS A 73 2.71 2.86 8.71
N ARG A 74 1.81 2.50 9.63
CA ARG A 74 2.03 1.36 10.56
C ARG A 74 2.15 0.03 9.82
N ARG A 75 1.42 -0.15 8.72
CA ARG A 75 1.54 -1.35 7.87
C ARG A 75 2.92 -1.41 7.23
N VAL A 76 3.43 -0.29 6.72
CA VAL A 76 4.78 -0.18 6.14
C VAL A 76 5.84 -0.51 7.17
N GLU A 77 5.80 0.10 8.37
CA GLU A 77 6.75 -0.21 9.45
C GLU A 77 6.79 -1.71 9.80
N LYS A 78 5.61 -2.35 9.87
CA LYS A 78 5.50 -3.80 10.12
C LYS A 78 6.09 -4.62 8.98
N LEU A 79 5.84 -4.23 7.73
CA LEU A 79 6.38 -4.90 6.56
C LEU A 79 7.91 -4.76 6.50
N GLU A 80 8.45 -3.58 6.81
CA GLU A 80 9.89 -3.34 6.90
C GLU A 80 10.56 -4.25 7.95
N GLY A 81 9.97 -4.39 9.14
CA GLY A 81 10.44 -5.34 10.15
C GLY A 81 10.42 -6.79 9.66
N THR A 82 9.32 -7.21 9.02
CA THR A 82 9.18 -8.55 8.45
C THR A 82 10.25 -8.81 7.38
N VAL A 83 10.51 -7.83 6.51
CA VAL A 83 11.55 -7.93 5.47
C VAL A 83 12.95 -8.07 6.09
N ALA A 84 13.23 -7.34 7.17
CA ALA A 84 14.50 -7.47 7.88
C ALA A 84 14.68 -8.87 8.50
N GLU A 85 13.65 -9.41 9.15
CA GLU A 85 13.65 -10.76 9.72
C GLU A 85 13.84 -11.84 8.65
N LEU A 86 13.09 -11.75 7.54
CA LEU A 86 13.22 -12.68 6.41
C LEU A 86 14.61 -12.61 5.78
N SER A 87 15.17 -11.41 5.64
CA SER A 87 16.53 -11.22 5.13
C SER A 87 17.59 -11.87 6.03
N ALA A 88 17.44 -11.76 7.35
CA ALA A 88 18.31 -12.43 8.32
C ALA A 88 18.18 -13.96 8.24
N ALA A 89 16.95 -14.48 8.19
CA ALA A 89 16.69 -15.91 8.08
C ALA A 89 17.27 -16.50 6.78
N LEU A 90 17.15 -15.79 5.65
CA LEU A 90 17.74 -16.21 4.37
C LEU A 90 19.27 -16.27 4.43
N LYS A 91 19.92 -15.31 5.07
CA LYS A 91 21.39 -15.33 5.27
C LYS A 91 21.83 -16.52 6.11
N GLU A 92 21.10 -16.82 7.19
CA GLU A 92 21.39 -17.99 8.02
C GLU A 92 21.21 -19.30 7.24
N GLN A 93 20.11 -19.44 6.51
CA GLN A 93 19.87 -20.62 5.66
C GLN A 93 20.97 -20.78 4.60
N ALA A 94 21.43 -19.70 3.97
CA ALA A 94 22.52 -19.75 3.01
C ALA A 94 23.83 -20.27 3.65
N SER A 95 24.16 -19.83 4.87
CA SER A 95 25.32 -20.33 5.61
C SER A 95 25.20 -21.82 5.95
N GLN A 96 24.02 -22.26 6.38
CA GLN A 96 23.76 -23.67 6.67
C GLN A 96 23.88 -24.55 5.44
N LEU A 97 23.34 -24.12 4.29
CA LEU A 97 23.48 -24.81 3.02
C LEU A 97 24.94 -24.93 2.57
N GLN A 98 25.75 -23.88 2.77
CA GLN A 98 27.19 -23.94 2.49
C GLN A 98 27.89 -24.98 3.38
N LYS A 99 27.58 -25.03 4.69
CA LYS A 99 28.15 -26.01 5.62
C LYS A 99 27.76 -27.44 5.24
N VAL A 100 26.49 -27.69 4.95
CA VAL A 100 26.01 -29.01 4.51
C VAL A 100 26.68 -29.43 3.19
N SER A 101 26.80 -28.50 2.24
CA SER A 101 27.49 -28.77 0.97
C SER A 101 28.96 -29.14 1.18
N ALA A 102 29.67 -28.44 2.08
CA ALA A 102 31.05 -28.76 2.42
C ALA A 102 31.19 -30.13 3.10
N GLN A 103 30.30 -30.47 4.04
CA GLN A 103 30.29 -31.78 4.69
C GLN A 103 30.04 -32.90 3.67
N LEU A 104 29.06 -32.75 2.78
CA LEU A 104 28.79 -33.72 1.73
C LEU A 104 29.96 -33.91 0.76
N GLN A 105 30.69 -32.84 0.43
CA GLN A 105 31.92 -32.95 -0.38
C GLN A 105 33.02 -33.71 0.37
N ALA A 106 33.20 -33.45 1.66
CA ALA A 106 34.20 -34.13 2.49
C ALA A 106 33.86 -35.61 2.76
N SER A 107 32.58 -35.97 2.78
CA SER A 107 32.12 -37.36 2.98
C SER A 107 32.04 -38.20 1.69
N ARG A 108 32.43 -37.65 0.53
CA ARG A 108 32.52 -38.45 -0.71
C ARG A 108 33.63 -39.50 -0.56
N PRO A 109 33.34 -40.81 -0.73
CA PRO A 109 34.38 -41.82 -0.74
C PRO A 109 35.34 -41.53 -1.90
N GLY A 110 36.65 -41.61 -1.64
CA GLY A 110 37.66 -41.57 -2.71
C GLY A 110 37.44 -42.68 -3.73
N PRO A 111 37.90 -42.53 -4.99
CA PRO A 111 37.70 -43.54 -6.02
C PRO A 111 38.20 -44.89 -5.51
N GLN A 112 37.28 -45.84 -5.31
CA GLN A 112 37.64 -47.24 -5.11
C GLN A 112 38.23 -47.75 -6.41
N VAL A 113 39.56 -47.73 -6.48
CA VAL A 113 40.29 -48.47 -7.51
C VAL A 113 40.05 -49.93 -7.22
N VAL A 114 39.11 -50.53 -7.95
CA VAL A 114 38.95 -51.98 -7.97
C VAL A 114 40.20 -52.52 -8.69
N GLN A 115 41.19 -52.98 -7.92
CA GLN A 115 42.26 -53.83 -8.47
C GLN A 115 41.63 -55.17 -8.84
N ASN A 116 41.08 -55.26 -10.05
CA ASN A 116 40.81 -56.53 -10.68
C ASN A 116 42.16 -57.09 -11.16
N GLY A 117 42.78 -57.92 -10.32
CA GLY A 117 43.85 -58.81 -10.77
C GLY A 117 43.24 -60.01 -11.47
N HIS A 118 43.66 -60.26 -12.71
CA HIS A 118 44.07 -61.56 -13.27
C HIS A 118 44.58 -61.35 -14.71
#